data_AF-A0A956J6P2-F1
#
_entry.id   AF-A0A956J6P2-F1
#
_cell.length_a   1.000
_cell.length_b   1.000
_cell.length_c   1.000
_cell.angle_alpha   90.00
_cell.angle_beta   90.00
_cell.angle_gamma   90.00
#
_symmetry.space_group_name_H-M   'P 1'
#
loop_
_entity.id
_entity.type
_entity.pdbx_description
1 polymer ?
#
loop_
_entity_poly.entity_id
_entity_poly.type
_entity_poly.pdbx_seq_one_letter_code
_entity_poly.pdbx_strand_id
1 'polypeptide(L)'
;MELDRYLEALPYGIDSFESAQVKASMLRTALGVHTPDPAPLPPRLAALVRDPPPPNAWVTEVEYQCVLLATGDELGYSDSAYADHTYRVAKALYASPMYASLMRVAGPALILKGASLRWSNFRKGTKLDARTTKASSSVRMTFPHGLFLTRNLIGFTGVFRATLEGAGVRAAVELVREEAGVAIYEANW
;
A
#
# COMPACT_ATOMS: atom_id res chain seq x y z
N MET A 1 2.31 6.75 -19.13
CA MET A 1 1.92 7.05 -17.74
C MET A 1 2.51 5.99 -16.81
N GLU A 2 2.50 6.18 -15.49
CA GLU A 2 3.06 5.19 -14.55
C GLU A 2 2.27 3.88 -14.54
N LEU A 3 0.95 3.96 -14.74
CA LEU A 3 0.09 2.79 -14.93
C LEU A 3 0.53 1.95 -16.13
N ASP A 4 0.75 2.55 -17.29
CA ASP A 4 1.15 1.84 -18.51
C ASP A 4 2.51 1.16 -18.30
N ARG A 5 3.47 1.93 -17.76
CA ARG A 5 4.81 1.44 -17.43
C ARG A 5 4.77 0.25 -16.48
N TYR A 6 3.86 0.27 -15.50
CA TYR A 6 3.68 -0.84 -14.58
C TYR A 6 3.12 -2.07 -15.30
N LEU A 7 2.05 -1.92 -16.06
CA LEU A 7 1.44 -3.02 -16.80
C LEU A 7 2.40 -3.66 -17.82
N GLU A 8 3.23 -2.85 -18.48
CA GLU A 8 4.25 -3.32 -19.43
C GLU A 8 5.41 -4.05 -18.74
N ALA A 9 5.77 -3.66 -17.51
CA ALA A 9 6.84 -4.30 -16.75
C ALA A 9 6.42 -5.65 -16.13
N LEU A 10 5.11 -5.93 -16.05
CA LEU A 10 4.57 -7.15 -15.47
C LEU A 10 4.67 -8.34 -16.45
N PRO A 11 5.17 -9.53 -16.03
CA PRO A 11 5.42 -10.65 -16.93
C PRO A 11 4.21 -11.11 -17.75
N TYR A 12 3.01 -11.00 -17.19
CA TYR A 12 1.74 -11.39 -17.78
C TYR A 12 0.72 -10.24 -17.70
N GLY A 13 1.20 -8.99 -17.68
CA GLY A 13 0.34 -7.82 -17.50
C GLY A 13 -0.48 -7.90 -16.20
N ILE A 14 -1.76 -7.53 -16.27
CA ILE A 14 -2.69 -7.49 -15.12
C ILE A 14 -2.92 -8.86 -14.46
N ASP A 15 -2.64 -9.97 -15.15
CA ASP A 15 -2.79 -11.33 -14.64
C ASP A 15 -1.56 -11.82 -13.86
N SER A 16 -0.54 -10.98 -13.71
CA SER A 16 0.68 -11.32 -12.99
C SER A 16 0.43 -11.48 -11.49
N PHE A 17 1.15 -12.44 -10.88
CA PHE A 17 1.22 -12.62 -9.42
C PHE A 17 -0.14 -12.85 -8.73
N GLU A 18 -1.00 -13.70 -9.28
CA GLU A 18 -2.34 -13.99 -8.72
C GLU A 18 -2.34 -14.35 -7.22
N SER A 19 -1.28 -14.99 -6.71
CA SER A 19 -1.13 -15.32 -5.29
C SER A 19 -0.86 -14.12 -4.38
N ALA A 20 -0.43 -12.98 -4.95
CA ALA A 20 -0.27 -11.73 -4.24
C ALA A 20 -1.60 -10.98 -4.24
N GLN A 21 -2.22 -10.88 -3.07
CA GLN A 21 -3.56 -10.34 -2.92
C GLN A 21 -3.62 -9.32 -1.81
N VAL A 22 -4.57 -8.40 -1.92
CA VAL A 22 -4.91 -7.43 -0.89
C VAL A 22 -6.40 -7.45 -0.60
N LYS A 23 -6.78 -7.14 0.65
CA LYS A 23 -8.18 -7.00 1.02
C LYS A 23 -8.83 -5.89 0.20
N ALA A 24 -9.99 -6.20 -0.37
CA ALA A 24 -10.79 -5.25 -1.16
C ALA A 24 -11.18 -4.01 -0.35
N SER A 25 -11.22 -4.07 0.99
CA SER A 25 -11.39 -2.87 1.81
C SER A 25 -10.32 -1.81 1.55
N MET A 26 -9.06 -2.18 1.27
CA MET A 26 -8.01 -1.22 0.92
C MET A 26 -8.31 -0.52 -0.41
N LEU A 27 -8.75 -1.27 -1.41
CA LEU A 27 -9.21 -0.74 -2.70
C LEU A 27 -10.40 0.20 -2.51
N ARG A 28 -11.45 -0.22 -1.80
CA ARG A 28 -12.64 0.60 -1.54
C ARG A 28 -12.29 1.89 -0.80
N THR A 29 -11.39 1.82 0.18
CA THR A 29 -10.93 3.02 0.88
C THR A 29 -10.15 3.94 -0.06
N ALA A 30 -9.29 3.40 -0.94
CA ALA A 30 -8.59 4.20 -1.94
C ALA A 30 -9.58 4.95 -2.85
N LEU A 31 -10.58 4.23 -3.39
CA LEU A 31 -11.64 4.81 -4.22
C LEU A 31 -12.46 5.86 -3.45
N GLY A 32 -12.73 5.64 -2.16
CA GLY A 32 -13.41 6.61 -1.31
C GLY A 32 -12.60 7.88 -1.02
N VAL A 33 -11.27 7.83 -1.08
CA VAL A 33 -10.40 9.00 -0.99
C VAL A 33 -10.32 9.71 -2.34
N HIS A 34 -10.16 8.97 -3.43
CA HIS A 34 -10.23 9.45 -4.80
C HIS A 34 -10.62 8.32 -5.73
N THR A 35 -11.66 8.52 -6.53
CA THR A 35 -12.07 7.57 -7.58
C THR A 35 -11.53 8.09 -8.91
N PRO A 36 -10.57 7.38 -9.56
CA PRO A 36 -10.08 7.80 -10.87
C PRO A 36 -11.17 7.64 -11.94
N ASP A 37 -11.07 8.42 -13.02
CA ASP A 37 -11.95 8.28 -14.18
C ASP A 37 -11.77 6.88 -14.80
N PRO A 38 -12.84 6.07 -14.88
CA PRO A 38 -12.75 4.74 -15.47
C PRO A 38 -12.63 4.75 -17.01
N ALA A 39 -12.94 5.86 -17.69
CA ALA A 39 -12.94 5.94 -19.15
C ALA A 39 -11.57 5.65 -19.81
N PRO A 40 -10.44 6.20 -19.33
CA PRO A 40 -9.11 5.90 -19.88
C PRO A 40 -8.53 4.55 -19.42
N LEU A 41 -9.15 3.85 -18.47
CA LEU A 41 -8.58 2.64 -17.89
C LEU A 41 -8.83 1.40 -18.76
N PRO A 42 -7.92 0.41 -18.74
CA PRO A 42 -8.18 -0.92 -19.27
C PRO A 42 -9.50 -1.51 -18.76
N PRO A 43 -10.26 -2.27 -19.58
CA PRO A 43 -11.62 -2.69 -19.25
C PRO A 43 -11.80 -3.34 -17.87
N ARG A 44 -10.83 -4.15 -17.44
CA ARG A 44 -10.82 -4.81 -16.13
C ARG A 44 -10.69 -3.82 -14.97
N LEU A 45 -9.80 -2.83 -15.09
CA LEU A 45 -9.63 -1.78 -14.08
C LEU A 45 -10.83 -0.84 -14.06
N ALA A 46 -11.38 -0.49 -15.23
CA ALA A 46 -12.59 0.31 -15.32
C ALA A 46 -13.78 -0.39 -14.65
N ALA A 47 -13.93 -1.71 -14.82
CA ALA A 47 -14.94 -2.50 -14.11
C ALA A 47 -14.71 -2.50 -12.59
N LEU A 48 -13.46 -2.67 -12.16
CA LEU A 48 -13.07 -2.67 -10.74
C LEU A 48 -13.36 -1.33 -10.04
N VAL A 49 -13.16 -0.21 -10.74
CA VAL A 49 -13.47 1.14 -10.23
C VAL A 49 -14.99 1.37 -10.14
N ARG A 50 -15.75 0.93 -11.15
CA ARG A 50 -17.21 1.12 -11.21
C ARG A 50 -17.97 0.25 -10.20
N ASP A 51 -17.56 -1.00 -10.06
CA ASP A 51 -18.20 -1.98 -9.17
C ASP A 51 -17.15 -2.72 -8.34
N PRO A 52 -16.56 -2.06 -7.32
CA PRO A 52 -15.53 -2.68 -6.51
C PRO A 52 -16.10 -3.84 -5.68
N PRO A 53 -15.34 -4.93 -5.47
CA PRO A 53 -15.75 -6.06 -4.65
C PRO A 53 -16.12 -5.67 -3.20
N PRO A 54 -16.87 -6.51 -2.48
CA PRO A 54 -17.19 -6.27 -1.07
C PRO A 54 -15.92 -6.24 -0.21
N PRO A 55 -15.89 -5.48 0.89
CA PRO A 55 -14.66 -5.15 1.62
C PRO A 55 -13.90 -6.35 2.19
N ASN A 56 -14.57 -7.47 2.44
CA ASN A 56 -13.98 -8.70 2.96
C ASN A 56 -13.38 -9.60 1.86
N ALA A 57 -13.68 -9.34 0.59
CA ALA A 57 -13.09 -10.03 -0.55
C ALA A 57 -11.59 -9.74 -0.68
N TRP A 58 -10.94 -10.51 -1.56
CA TRP A 58 -9.55 -10.33 -1.94
C TRP A 58 -9.50 -9.93 -3.42
N VAL A 59 -8.67 -8.94 -3.74
CA VAL A 59 -8.29 -8.56 -5.10
C VAL A 59 -6.80 -8.80 -5.29
N THR A 60 -6.33 -8.87 -6.53
CA THR A 60 -4.88 -8.98 -6.74
C THR A 60 -4.17 -7.71 -6.27
N GLU A 61 -2.94 -7.87 -5.81
CA GLU A 61 -2.10 -6.72 -5.47
C GLU A 61 -1.87 -5.83 -6.69
N VAL A 62 -1.70 -6.44 -7.88
CA VAL A 62 -1.56 -5.74 -9.16
C VAL A 62 -2.74 -4.81 -9.43
N GLU A 63 -3.97 -5.31 -9.34
CA GLU A 63 -5.18 -4.49 -9.54
C GLU A 63 -5.24 -3.30 -8.59
N TYR A 64 -4.91 -3.52 -7.31
CA TYR A 64 -4.89 -2.44 -6.33
C TYR A 64 -3.81 -1.39 -6.63
N GLN A 65 -2.60 -1.82 -6.98
CA GLN A 65 -1.52 -0.92 -7.36
C GLN A 65 -1.86 -0.13 -8.63
N CYS A 66 -2.49 -0.76 -9.63
CA CYS A 66 -2.95 -0.09 -10.84
C CYS A 66 -3.94 1.05 -10.52
N VAL A 67 -4.90 0.85 -9.61
CA VAL A 67 -5.85 1.90 -9.22
C VAL A 67 -5.16 3.09 -8.54
N LEU A 68 -4.17 2.81 -7.68
CA LEU A 68 -3.37 3.88 -7.06
C LEU A 68 -2.54 4.64 -8.11
N LEU A 69 -1.88 3.93 -9.02
CA LEU A 69 -1.08 4.55 -10.08
C LEU A 69 -1.95 5.37 -11.03
N ALA A 70 -3.11 4.85 -11.44
CA ALA A 70 -4.10 5.59 -12.24
C ALA A 70 -4.50 6.92 -11.58
N THR A 71 -4.76 6.89 -10.28
CA THR A 71 -5.05 8.10 -9.49
C THR A 71 -3.87 9.07 -9.51
N GLY A 72 -2.64 8.56 -9.39
CA GLY A 72 -1.43 9.36 -9.45
C GLY A 72 -1.20 10.00 -10.82
N ASP A 73 -1.47 9.27 -11.90
CA ASP A 73 -1.33 9.77 -13.27
C ASP A 73 -2.39 10.84 -13.60
N GLU A 74 -3.66 10.58 -13.24
CA GLU A 74 -4.77 11.53 -13.45
C GLU A 74 -4.52 12.86 -12.75
N LEU A 75 -4.00 12.81 -11.52
CA LEU A 75 -3.76 13.99 -10.69
C LEU A 75 -2.35 14.58 -10.88
N GLY A 76 -1.52 14.01 -11.76
CA GLY A 76 -0.18 14.51 -12.03
C GLY A 76 0.75 14.49 -10.80
N TYR A 77 0.63 13.48 -9.94
CA TYR A 77 1.38 13.42 -8.69
C TYR A 77 2.89 13.29 -8.91
N SER A 78 3.66 14.03 -8.12
CA SER A 78 5.04 13.69 -7.81
C SER A 78 5.11 12.47 -6.88
N ASP A 79 6.30 11.93 -6.66
CA ASP A 79 6.53 10.86 -5.69
C ASP A 79 6.10 11.23 -4.27
N SER A 80 6.35 12.47 -3.84
CA SER A 80 5.90 12.98 -2.54
C SER A 80 4.38 13.08 -2.45
N ALA A 81 3.73 13.61 -3.49
CA ALA A 81 2.26 13.70 -3.54
C ALA A 81 1.60 12.31 -3.59
N TYR A 82 2.24 11.34 -4.25
CA TYR A 82 1.81 9.95 -4.29
C TYR A 82 1.90 9.29 -2.91
N ALA A 83 3.03 9.46 -2.20
CA ALA A 83 3.18 9.01 -0.81
C ALA A 83 2.16 9.69 0.14
N ASP A 84 1.86 10.97 -0.05
CA ASP A 84 0.85 11.67 0.74
C ASP A 84 -0.57 11.17 0.44
N HIS A 85 -0.86 10.77 -0.81
CA HIS A 85 -2.12 10.13 -1.15
C HIS A 85 -2.28 8.77 -0.45
N THR A 86 -1.29 7.88 -0.53
CA THR A 86 -1.36 6.57 0.14
C THR A 86 -1.40 6.72 1.67
N TYR A 87 -0.76 7.74 2.23
CA TYR A 87 -0.92 8.13 3.63
C TYR A 87 -2.39 8.44 3.97
N ARG A 88 -3.09 9.25 3.16
CA ARG A 88 -4.51 9.57 3.37
C ARG A 88 -5.39 8.33 3.28
N VAL A 89 -5.11 7.44 2.31
CA VAL A 89 -5.81 6.14 2.18
C VAL A 89 -5.63 5.30 3.44
N ALA A 90 -4.41 5.16 3.95
CA ALA A 90 -4.14 4.40 5.18
C ALA A 90 -4.85 5.02 6.40
N LYS A 91 -4.80 6.35 6.56
CA LYS A 91 -5.52 7.05 7.63
C LYS A 91 -7.03 6.83 7.57
N ALA A 92 -7.61 6.89 6.37
CA ALA A 92 -9.04 6.64 6.17
C ALA A 92 -9.43 5.19 6.52
N LEU A 93 -8.58 4.22 6.14
CA LEU A 93 -8.80 2.81 6.48
C LEU A 93 -8.83 2.61 8.00
N TYR A 94 -7.85 3.21 8.68
CA TYR A 94 -7.70 3.12 10.13
C TYR A 94 -8.78 3.87 10.92
N ALA A 95 -9.38 4.91 10.33
CA ALA A 95 -10.52 5.60 10.93
C ALA A 95 -11.83 4.80 10.81
N SER A 96 -11.89 3.78 9.94
CA SER A 96 -13.11 3.00 9.74
C SER A 96 -13.46 2.16 10.99
N PRO A 97 -14.74 2.03 11.37
CA PRO A 97 -15.15 1.26 12.55
C PRO A 97 -14.66 -0.19 12.54
N MET A 98 -14.56 -0.80 11.34
CA MET A 98 -14.11 -2.17 11.15
C MET A 98 -12.63 -2.36 11.51
N TYR A 99 -11.78 -1.35 11.31
CA TYR A 99 -10.32 -1.47 11.49
C TYR A 99 -9.75 -0.56 12.58
N ALA A 100 -10.56 0.30 13.19
CA ALA A 100 -10.13 1.19 14.26
C ALA A 100 -9.46 0.45 15.43
N SER A 101 -9.93 -0.77 15.75
CA SER A 101 -9.36 -1.60 16.82
C SER A 101 -7.92 -2.04 16.52
N LEU A 102 -7.54 -2.23 15.25
CA LEU A 102 -6.18 -2.65 14.86
C LEU A 102 -5.11 -1.59 15.17
N MET A 103 -5.54 -0.32 15.24
CA MET A 103 -4.70 0.83 15.53
C MET A 103 -4.69 1.25 17.00
N ARG A 104 -5.60 0.74 17.82
CA ARG A 104 -5.64 0.98 19.28
C ARG A 104 -4.59 0.14 20.00
N VAL A 105 -3.31 0.36 19.71
CA VAL A 105 -2.22 -0.29 20.46
C VAL A 105 -1.43 0.70 21.30
N ALA A 106 -0.93 0.22 22.44
CA ALA A 106 -0.26 1.00 23.47
C ALA A 106 1.20 1.34 23.12
N GLY A 107 1.44 1.85 21.91
CA GLY A 107 2.72 2.43 21.51
C GLY A 107 3.46 1.74 20.34
N PRO A 108 4.54 2.36 19.85
CA PRO A 108 5.23 1.98 18.60
C PRO A 108 5.85 0.59 18.63
N ALA A 109 6.45 0.18 19.75
CA ALA A 109 7.05 -1.14 19.88
C ALA A 109 6.03 -2.27 19.71
N LEU A 110 4.79 -2.07 20.20
CA LEU A 110 3.70 -3.03 20.04
C LEU A 110 3.10 -3.01 18.62
N ILE A 111 3.06 -1.84 17.98
CA ILE A 111 2.65 -1.77 16.57
C ILE A 111 3.65 -2.51 15.68
N LEU A 112 4.96 -2.34 15.91
CA LEU A 112 6.00 -2.97 15.10
C LEU A 112 6.14 -4.47 15.40
N LYS A 113 6.03 -4.89 16.67
CA LYS A 113 5.98 -6.32 17.02
C LYS A 113 4.80 -7.05 16.36
N GLY A 114 3.68 -6.35 16.17
CA GLY A 114 2.50 -6.88 15.47
C GLY A 114 2.46 -6.58 13.96
N ALA A 115 3.51 -6.00 13.37
CA ALA A 115 3.48 -5.53 11.98
C ALA A 115 3.21 -6.68 10.99
N SER A 116 3.89 -7.81 11.16
CA SER A 116 3.72 -9.00 10.33
C SER A 116 2.28 -9.55 10.38
N LEU A 117 1.68 -9.59 11.58
CA LEU A 117 0.30 -10.05 11.77
C LEU A 117 -0.72 -9.07 11.15
N ARG A 118 -0.53 -7.77 11.33
CA ARG A 118 -1.41 -6.77 10.69
C ARG A 118 -1.28 -6.83 9.18
N TRP A 119 -0.06 -6.99 8.67
CA TRP A 119 0.18 -7.16 7.24
C TRP A 119 -0.58 -8.35 6.68
N SER A 120 -0.49 -9.52 7.32
CA SER A 120 -1.17 -10.74 6.86
C SER A 120 -2.70 -10.68 6.91
N ASN A 121 -3.28 -9.82 7.77
CA ASN A 121 -4.72 -9.57 7.76
C ASN A 121 -5.20 -8.85 6.49
N PHE A 122 -4.34 -8.02 5.90
CA PHE A 122 -4.67 -7.23 4.71
C PHE A 122 -4.08 -7.79 3.42
N ARG A 123 -3.00 -8.58 3.48
CA ARG A 123 -2.20 -8.96 2.32
C ARG A 123 -1.81 -10.43 2.35
N LYS A 124 -1.75 -11.04 1.17
CA LYS A 124 -1.20 -12.39 0.90
C LYS A 124 -0.11 -12.29 -0.16
N GLY A 125 0.78 -13.28 -0.20
CA GLY A 125 1.87 -13.35 -1.17
C GLY A 125 3.02 -12.36 -0.92
N THR A 126 2.87 -11.43 0.04
CA THR A 126 3.92 -10.51 0.50
C THR A 126 4.08 -10.62 2.01
N LYS A 127 5.26 -10.26 2.52
CA LYS A 127 5.60 -10.31 3.95
C LYS A 127 6.14 -8.99 4.42
N LEU A 128 5.90 -8.69 5.69
CA LEU A 128 6.42 -7.52 6.37
C LEU A 128 7.04 -7.94 7.70
N ASP A 129 8.29 -7.54 7.91
CA ASP A 129 9.01 -7.72 9.15
C ASP A 129 9.50 -6.35 9.64
N ALA A 130 9.28 -6.05 10.92
CA ALA A 130 9.71 -4.78 11.50
C ALA A 130 10.66 -5.03 12.66
N ARG A 131 11.70 -4.21 12.73
CA ARG A 131 12.66 -4.16 13.85
C ARG A 131 12.68 -2.75 14.40
N THR A 132 12.70 -2.65 15.72
CA THR A 132 12.63 -1.37 16.42
C THR A 132 13.80 -1.24 17.36
N THR A 133 14.43 -0.08 17.35
CA THR A 133 15.37 0.38 18.38
C THR A 133 14.71 1.49 19.21
N LYS A 134 15.45 2.12 20.12
CA LYS A 134 14.89 3.25 20.89
C LYS A 134 14.61 4.50 20.05
N ALA A 135 15.32 4.69 18.93
CA ALA A 135 15.31 5.93 18.14
C ALA A 135 14.92 5.73 16.66
N SER A 136 14.76 4.48 16.22
CA SER A 136 14.41 4.19 14.83
C SER A 136 13.68 2.86 14.69
N SER A 137 13.04 2.66 13.54
CA SER A 137 12.61 1.35 13.11
C SER A 137 12.95 1.08 11.66
N SER A 138 13.40 -0.16 11.42
CA SER A 138 13.63 -0.70 10.10
C SER A 138 12.48 -1.65 9.74
N VAL A 139 11.88 -1.45 8.57
CA VAL A 139 10.80 -2.28 8.04
C VAL A 139 11.29 -2.95 6.77
N ARG A 140 11.28 -4.28 6.76
CA ARG A 140 11.60 -5.11 5.60
C ARG A 140 10.32 -5.65 4.99
N MET A 141 10.08 -5.31 3.74
CA MET A 141 9.03 -5.91 2.91
C MET A 141 9.64 -6.93 1.96
N THR A 142 9.03 -8.12 1.84
CA THR A 142 9.43 -9.16 0.88
C THR A 142 8.25 -9.50 -0.03
N PHE A 143 8.50 -9.60 -1.33
CA PHE A 143 7.47 -9.77 -2.35
C PHE A 143 8.02 -10.51 -3.59
N PRO A 144 7.16 -11.07 -4.46
CA PRO A 144 7.58 -11.62 -5.75
C PRO A 144 8.35 -10.59 -6.58
N HIS A 145 9.49 -10.97 -7.15
CA HIS A 145 10.28 -10.08 -7.98
C HIS A 145 9.46 -9.55 -9.18
N GLY A 146 9.45 -8.23 -9.37
CA GLY A 146 8.65 -7.56 -10.41
C GLY A 146 7.23 -7.17 -9.98
N LEU A 147 6.79 -7.51 -8.76
CA LEU A 147 5.44 -7.14 -8.31
C LEU A 147 5.24 -5.63 -8.14
N PHE A 148 6.27 -4.89 -7.73
CA PHE A 148 6.19 -3.47 -7.47
C PHE A 148 7.22 -2.72 -8.30
N LEU A 149 6.84 -1.57 -8.88
CA LEU A 149 7.79 -0.55 -9.32
C LEU A 149 8.25 0.29 -8.12
N THR A 150 9.36 1.00 -8.30
CA THR A 150 9.86 2.01 -7.34
C THR A 150 8.76 2.95 -6.87
N ARG A 151 7.86 3.40 -7.77
CA ARG A 151 6.75 4.29 -7.39
C ARG A 151 5.76 3.64 -6.42
N ASN A 152 5.43 2.36 -6.62
CA ASN A 152 4.61 1.62 -5.64
C ASN A 152 5.33 1.52 -4.30
N LEU A 153 6.64 1.26 -4.33
CA LEU A 153 7.48 1.16 -3.14
C LEU A 153 7.53 2.48 -2.36
N ILE A 154 7.64 3.62 -3.05
CA ILE A 154 7.54 4.96 -2.47
C ILE A 154 6.17 5.16 -1.81
N GLY A 155 5.10 4.70 -2.44
CA GLY A 155 3.75 4.75 -1.87
C GLY A 155 3.64 4.12 -0.48
N PHE A 156 4.40 3.06 -0.19
CA PHE A 156 4.39 2.46 1.15
C PHE A 156 4.98 3.35 2.25
N THR A 157 5.81 4.35 1.92
CA THR A 157 6.31 5.32 2.92
C THR A 157 5.16 6.06 3.60
N GLY A 158 4.15 6.46 2.83
CA GLY A 158 2.92 7.08 3.34
C GLY A 158 2.10 6.15 4.24
N VAL A 159 1.99 4.88 3.86
CA VAL A 159 1.28 3.86 4.63
C VAL A 159 1.96 3.62 5.99
N PHE A 160 3.29 3.47 6.00
CA PHE A 160 4.04 3.27 7.23
C PHE A 160 4.04 4.53 8.11
N ARG A 161 4.15 5.73 7.52
CA ARG A 161 4.00 7.00 8.26
C ARG A 161 2.64 7.07 8.95
N ALA A 162 1.54 6.80 8.23
CA ALA A 162 0.20 6.79 8.79
C ALA A 162 0.05 5.77 9.94
N THR A 163 0.71 4.63 9.83
CA THR A 163 0.67 3.56 10.83
C THR A 163 1.41 3.95 12.10
N LEU A 164 2.62 4.51 11.97
CA LEU A 164 3.40 5.00 13.11
C LEU A 164 2.70 6.17 13.82
N GLU A 165 2.11 7.09 13.07
CA GLU A 165 1.33 8.18 13.65
C GLU A 165 0.10 7.68 14.39
N GLY A 166 -0.58 6.66 13.87
CA GLY A 166 -1.67 5.98 14.59
C GLY A 166 -1.21 5.33 15.90
N ALA A 167 0.08 4.99 16.02
CA ALA A 167 0.72 4.52 17.25
C ALA A 167 1.16 5.64 18.21
N GLY A 168 0.93 6.91 17.84
CA GLY A 168 1.39 8.08 18.59
C GLY A 168 2.82 8.52 18.28
N VAL A 169 3.44 8.01 17.21
CA VAL A 169 4.81 8.40 16.80
C VAL A 169 4.77 9.21 15.51
N ARG A 170 5.29 10.43 15.56
CA ARG A 170 5.58 11.22 14.35
C ARG A 170 6.97 10.83 13.86
N ALA A 171 7.04 10.21 12.70
CA ALA A 171 8.29 9.76 12.11
C ALA A 171 8.41 10.21 10.65
N ALA A 172 9.63 10.53 10.23
CA ALA A 172 9.97 10.55 8.82
C ALA A 172 10.21 9.10 8.36
N VAL A 173 9.60 8.68 7.25
CA VAL A 173 9.77 7.32 6.69
C VAL A 173 10.35 7.42 5.29
N GLU A 174 11.43 6.69 5.05
CA GLU A 174 12.15 6.70 3.79
C GLU A 174 12.34 5.28 3.26
N LEU A 175 12.24 5.11 1.93
CA LEU A 175 12.71 3.91 1.25
C LEU A 175 14.23 4.00 1.10
N VAL A 176 14.97 3.21 1.86
CA VAL A 176 16.45 3.29 1.90
C VAL A 176 17.13 2.25 1.01
N ARG A 177 16.38 1.23 0.59
CA ARG A 177 16.90 0.14 -0.24
C ARG A 177 15.78 -0.53 -1.02
N GLU A 178 16.04 -0.72 -2.31
CA GLU A 178 15.22 -1.49 -3.23
C GLU A 178 16.11 -2.55 -3.88
N GLU A 179 15.72 -3.82 -3.75
CA GLU A 179 16.38 -4.98 -4.37
C GLU A 179 15.30 -5.90 -4.97
N ALA A 180 15.71 -6.88 -5.77
CA ALA A 180 14.78 -7.83 -6.39
C ALA A 180 13.94 -8.57 -5.31
N GLY A 181 12.65 -8.20 -5.21
CA GLY A 181 11.71 -8.81 -4.27
C GLY A 181 11.85 -8.36 -2.81
N VAL A 182 12.65 -7.32 -2.54
CA VAL A 182 12.88 -6.80 -1.18
C VAL A 182 12.90 -5.27 -1.19
N ALA A 183 12.22 -4.66 -0.22
CA ALA A 183 12.33 -3.23 0.06
C ALA A 183 12.58 -3.01 1.55
N ILE A 184 13.51 -2.10 1.88
CA ILE A 184 13.80 -1.70 3.26
C ILE A 184 13.43 -0.24 3.44
N TYR A 185 12.70 0.02 4.52
CA TYR A 185 12.27 1.34 4.93
C TYR A 185 12.85 1.66 6.31
N GLU A 186 13.33 2.87 6.49
CA GLU A 186 13.72 3.37 7.81
C GLU A 186 12.75 4.45 8.24
N ALA A 187 12.38 4.39 9.53
CA ALA A 187 11.60 5.43 10.18
C ALA A 187 12.39 5.99 11.35
N ASN A 188 12.50 7.32 11.41
CA ASN A 188 13.29 8.03 12.42
C ASN A 188 12.40 9.03 13.18
N TRP A 189 12.56 9.11 14.50
CA TRP A 189 11.85 10.02 15.41
C TRP A 189 12.71 10.45 16.60
#